data_AF-A0A838PNF3-F1
#
_entry.id   AF-A0A838PNF3-F1
#
_cell.length_a   1.000
_cell.length_b   1.000
_cell.length_c   1.000
_cell.angle_alpha   90.00
_cell.angle_beta   90.00
_cell.angle_gamma   90.00
#
_symmetry.space_group_name_H-M   'P 1'
#
loop_
_entity.id
_entity.type
_entity.pdbx_description
1 polymer ?
#
loop_
_entity_poly.entity_id
_entity_poly.type
_entity_poly.pdbx_seq_one_letter_code
_entity_poly.pdbx_strand_id
1 'polypeptide(L)'
;SIVDIKGEPYSLREALRDKSYDKQSLVIGIFMTFFDVHVNRVPYAGRLSYRQLDPIDTLNHPMLEVEENILQDLRVLPSRAEYLRHNQRMVNRISAPEFEDPYHILQIADYDVDSITPFELKQNQPCLQGQRFSQIRYGSQVDLIIPLSERWELTPTQTVHTHVEAGIDPLVAVRPKQ
;
A
#
# COMPACT_ATOMS: atom_id res chain seq x y z
N SER A 1 10.65 -7.19 10.70
CA SER A 1 10.96 -6.63 9.38
C SER A 1 9.93 -7.15 8.38
N ILE A 2 9.49 -6.35 7.42
CA ILE A 2 8.61 -6.77 6.31
C ILE A 2 9.50 -7.32 5.18
N VAL A 3 10.55 -6.58 4.81
CA VAL A 3 11.53 -6.95 3.79
C VAL A 3 12.91 -6.47 4.21
N ASP A 4 13.96 -7.18 3.80
CA ASP A 4 15.35 -6.75 3.99
C ASP A 4 15.86 -6.09 2.70
N ILE A 5 16.29 -4.83 2.79
CA ILE A 5 16.74 -4.02 1.66
C ILE A 5 18.25 -3.82 1.83
N LYS A 6 19.05 -4.54 1.04
CA LYS A 6 20.52 -4.48 1.05
C LYS A 6 21.14 -4.66 2.46
N GLY A 7 20.58 -5.53 3.30
CA GLY A 7 21.06 -5.79 4.65
C GLY A 7 20.45 -4.89 5.72
N GLU A 8 19.59 -3.93 5.33
CA GLU A 8 18.86 -3.09 6.27
C GLU A 8 17.38 -3.53 6.35
N PRO A 9 16.87 -3.87 7.55
CA PRO A 9 15.49 -4.29 7.72
C PRO A 9 14.53 -3.12 7.48
N TYR A 10 13.48 -3.33 6.69
CA TYR A 10 12.42 -2.35 6.46
C TYR A 10 11.15 -2.79 7.19
N SER A 11 10.66 -1.96 8.10
CA SER A 11 9.58 -2.25 9.04
C SER A 11 8.32 -1.42 8.74
N LEU A 12 7.18 -1.81 9.34
CA LEU A 12 5.94 -1.02 9.25
C LEU A 12 6.08 0.37 9.89
N ARG A 13 6.95 0.50 10.91
CA ARG A 13 7.27 1.80 11.52
C ARG A 13 7.93 2.74 10.52
N GLU A 14 8.83 2.23 9.69
CA GLU A 14 9.45 2.99 8.62
C GLU A 14 8.47 3.25 7.47
N ALA A 15 7.71 2.24 7.06
CA ALA A 15 6.75 2.34 5.97
C ALA A 15 5.68 3.41 6.23
N LEU A 16 5.08 3.39 7.43
CA LEU A 16 4.04 4.34 7.85
C LEU A 16 4.60 5.66 8.38
N ARG A 17 5.94 5.75 8.50
CA ARG A 17 6.68 6.80 9.22
C ARG A 17 6.04 7.14 10.57
N ASP A 18 5.80 6.10 11.34
CA ASP A 18 5.17 6.16 12.65
C ASP A 18 5.93 5.23 13.61
N LYS A 19 6.72 5.83 14.51
CA LYS A 19 7.51 5.09 15.50
C LYS A 19 6.64 4.38 16.54
N SER A 20 5.40 4.83 16.72
CA SER A 20 4.48 4.26 17.71
C SER A 20 3.77 3.01 17.20
N TYR A 21 3.81 2.74 15.89
CA TYR A 21 3.16 1.58 15.31
C TYR A 21 3.76 0.26 15.81
N ASP A 22 2.96 -0.58 16.45
CA ASP A 22 3.41 -1.80 17.13
C ASP A 22 2.58 -3.05 16.78
N LYS A 23 1.61 -2.92 15.87
CA LYS A 23 0.70 -4.01 15.49
C LYS A 23 1.35 -4.97 14.49
N GLN A 24 1.28 -6.27 14.78
CA GLN A 24 1.56 -7.28 13.77
C GLN A 24 0.47 -7.21 12.69
N SER A 25 0.85 -7.25 11.42
CA SER A 25 -0.07 -7.02 10.31
C SER A 25 0.19 -7.94 9.13
N LEU A 26 -0.88 -8.25 8.39
CA LEU A 26 -0.79 -8.73 7.03
C LEU A 26 -0.43 -7.55 6.12
N VAL A 27 0.57 -7.74 5.25
CA VAL A 27 1.00 -6.74 4.27
C VAL A 27 0.92 -7.35 2.88
N ILE A 28 0.20 -6.70 1.98
CA ILE A 28 0.10 -7.09 0.56
C ILE A 28 0.61 -5.91 -0.26
N GLY A 29 1.79 -6.09 -0.86
CA GLY A 29 2.36 -5.13 -1.80
C GLY A 29 1.87 -5.38 -3.21
N ILE A 30 1.42 -4.32 -3.88
CA ILE A 30 0.95 -4.32 -5.25
C ILE A 30 1.78 -3.31 -6.02
N PHE A 31 2.56 -3.78 -6.98
CA PHE A 31 3.25 -2.92 -7.93
C PHE A 31 2.33 -2.63 -9.11
N MET A 32 2.25 -1.36 -9.50
CA MET A 32 1.46 -0.88 -10.62
C MET A 32 2.44 -0.43 -11.71
N THR A 33 2.52 -1.24 -12.76
CA THR A 33 3.31 -0.94 -13.95
C THR A 33 2.69 0.23 -14.71
N PHE A 34 3.43 0.81 -15.64
CA PHE A 34 2.99 1.84 -16.55
C PHE A 34 1.72 1.45 -17.33
N PHE A 35 1.49 0.15 -17.56
CA PHE A 35 0.31 -0.36 -18.27
C PHE A 35 -0.94 -0.45 -17.37
N ASP A 36 -0.80 -0.32 -16.06
CA ASP A 36 -1.89 -0.51 -15.11
C ASP A 36 -2.73 0.75 -14.89
N VAL A 37 -3.96 0.55 -14.40
CA VAL A 37 -4.84 1.64 -13.98
C VAL A 37 -4.39 2.19 -12.65
N HIS A 38 -3.88 3.41 -12.70
CA HIS A 38 -3.30 4.18 -11.60
C HIS A 38 -4.30 4.78 -10.59
N VAL A 39 -5.56 4.34 -10.64
CA VAL A 39 -6.63 4.78 -9.72
C VAL A 39 -6.82 3.72 -8.65
N ASN A 40 -6.68 4.10 -7.38
CA ASN A 40 -6.85 3.18 -6.27
C ASN A 40 -8.26 3.25 -5.67
N ARG A 41 -8.72 2.11 -5.18
CA ARG A 41 -10.06 1.93 -4.63
C ARG A 41 -10.01 1.43 -3.19
N VAL A 42 -11.01 1.82 -2.42
CA VAL A 42 -11.14 1.44 -1.01
C VAL A 42 -11.47 -0.07 -0.94
N PRO A 43 -10.67 -0.90 -0.25
CA PRO A 43 -10.87 -2.34 -0.21
C PRO A 43 -12.02 -2.76 0.72
N TYR A 44 -12.34 -1.97 1.74
CA TYR A 44 -13.47 -2.20 2.66
C TYR A 44 -14.05 -0.88 3.18
N ALA A 45 -15.34 -0.79 3.43
CA ALA A 45 -15.97 0.48 3.82
C ALA A 45 -15.47 1.00 5.18
N GLY A 46 -15.51 2.31 5.38
CA GLY A 46 -15.10 2.92 6.64
C GLY A 46 -14.98 4.44 6.57
N ARG A 47 -14.19 5.03 7.47
CA ARG A 47 -13.87 6.45 7.50
C ARG A 47 -12.42 6.67 7.08
N LEU A 48 -12.23 7.35 5.95
CA LEU A 48 -10.93 7.62 5.35
C LEU A 48 -10.32 8.93 5.85
N SER A 49 -9.06 8.88 6.26
CA SER A 49 -8.18 10.03 6.42
C SER A 49 -6.82 9.73 5.80
N TYR A 50 -6.02 10.74 5.51
CA TYR A 50 -4.70 10.54 4.91
C TYR A 50 -3.64 11.48 5.49
N ARG A 51 -2.38 11.05 5.40
CA ARG A 51 -1.20 11.87 5.66
C ARG A 51 -0.28 11.81 4.45
N GLN A 52 0.00 12.96 3.86
CA GLN A 52 1.08 13.09 2.87
C GLN A 52 2.41 13.17 3.60
N LEU A 53 3.40 12.46 3.09
CA LEU A 53 4.74 12.38 3.65
C LEU A 53 5.73 12.66 2.52
N ASP A 54 6.43 13.79 2.66
CA ASP A 54 7.43 14.26 1.71
C ASP A 54 8.56 13.24 1.52
N PRO A 55 9.29 13.23 0.41
CA PRO A 55 10.46 12.35 0.27
C PRO A 55 11.50 12.65 1.36
N ILE A 56 12.29 11.62 1.73
CA ILE A 56 13.41 11.80 2.67
C ILE A 56 14.61 12.43 1.95
N ASP A 57 14.81 12.06 0.68
CA ASP A 57 15.84 12.61 -0.19
C ASP A 57 15.30 13.80 -1.00
N THR A 58 16.22 14.53 -1.66
CA THR A 58 15.87 15.65 -2.55
C THR A 58 14.97 15.23 -3.69
N LEU A 59 15.08 13.97 -4.12
CA LEU A 59 14.35 13.38 -5.24
C LEU A 59 13.93 11.95 -4.87
N ASN A 60 12.78 11.53 -5.40
CA ASN A 60 12.35 10.13 -5.34
C ASN A 60 13.37 9.23 -6.07
N HIS A 61 13.49 7.96 -5.68
CA HIS A 61 14.30 6.97 -6.38
C HIS A 61 13.45 6.32 -7.47
N PRO A 62 14.01 6.06 -8.68
CA PRO A 62 13.26 5.48 -9.77
C PRO A 62 12.89 4.02 -9.50
N MET A 63 11.71 3.62 -9.97
CA MET A 63 11.15 2.27 -9.81
C MET A 63 11.22 1.43 -11.09
N LEU A 64 11.81 1.98 -12.18
CA LEU A 64 11.94 1.34 -13.49
C LEU A 64 12.60 -0.04 -13.44
N GLU A 65 13.67 -0.22 -12.66
CA GLU A 65 14.32 -1.52 -12.56
C GLU A 65 13.41 -2.58 -11.91
N VAL A 66 12.59 -2.18 -10.93
CA VAL A 66 11.62 -3.09 -10.30
C VAL A 66 10.53 -3.44 -11.29
N GLU A 67 10.06 -2.46 -12.04
CA GLU A 67 9.09 -2.66 -13.12
C GLU A 67 9.60 -3.63 -14.17
N GLU A 68 10.81 -3.44 -14.69
CA GLU A 68 11.41 -4.32 -15.70
C GLU A 68 11.50 -5.76 -15.21
N ASN A 69 11.95 -5.98 -13.96
CA ASN A 69 12.03 -7.31 -13.38
C ASN A 69 10.65 -7.98 -13.20
N ILE A 70 9.62 -7.20 -12.86
CA ILE A 70 8.26 -7.72 -12.74
C ILE A 70 7.71 -8.07 -14.13
N LEU A 71 7.91 -7.21 -15.14
CA LEU A 71 7.41 -7.43 -16.50
C LEU A 71 8.11 -8.61 -17.20
N GLN A 72 9.41 -8.77 -17.01
CA GLN A 72 10.20 -9.81 -17.70
C GLN A 72 10.15 -11.16 -16.97
N ASP A 73 10.28 -11.14 -15.65
CA ASP A 73 10.54 -12.34 -14.86
C ASP A 73 9.49 -12.60 -13.77
N LEU A 74 8.51 -11.71 -13.58
CA LEU A 74 7.60 -11.71 -12.42
C LEU A 74 8.38 -11.76 -11.09
N ARG A 75 9.54 -11.10 -11.02
CA ARG A 75 10.41 -11.11 -9.84
C ARG A 75 10.47 -9.76 -9.16
N VAL A 76 10.35 -9.77 -7.84
CA VAL A 76 10.60 -8.61 -6.99
C VAL A 76 11.95 -8.82 -6.29
N LEU A 77 12.91 -7.94 -6.55
CA LEU A 77 14.25 -8.02 -5.96
C LEU A 77 14.37 -7.03 -4.80
N PRO A 78 14.51 -7.50 -3.55
CA PRO A 78 14.65 -6.60 -2.38
C PRO A 78 15.85 -5.65 -2.48
N SER A 79 16.92 -6.05 -3.17
CA SER A 79 18.09 -5.20 -3.41
C SER A 79 17.79 -3.97 -4.27
N ARG A 80 16.65 -3.94 -4.97
CA ARG A 80 16.18 -2.81 -5.80
C ARG A 80 15.02 -2.05 -5.16
N ALA A 81 14.69 -2.33 -3.90
CA ALA A 81 13.53 -1.77 -3.21
C ALA A 81 13.82 -0.52 -2.37
N GLU A 82 14.94 0.19 -2.61
CA GLU A 82 15.31 1.39 -1.83
C GLU A 82 14.30 2.53 -1.90
N TYR A 83 13.50 2.60 -2.97
CA TYR A 83 12.38 3.55 -3.08
C TYR A 83 11.40 3.44 -1.91
N LEU A 84 11.25 2.24 -1.32
CA LEU A 84 10.41 2.01 -0.13
C LEU A 84 10.86 2.87 1.06
N ARG A 85 12.13 3.28 1.13
CA ARG A 85 12.64 4.12 2.22
C ARG A 85 12.54 5.61 1.91
N HIS A 86 12.90 6.00 0.69
CA HIS A 86 13.17 7.40 0.37
C HIS A 86 11.98 8.11 -0.26
N ASN A 87 11.18 7.40 -1.06
CA ASN A 87 10.17 8.06 -1.88
C ASN A 87 9.06 8.69 -1.05
N GLN A 88 8.51 9.75 -1.61
CA GLN A 88 7.27 10.37 -1.19
C GLN A 88 6.17 9.31 -1.11
N ARG A 89 5.33 9.44 -0.10
CA ARG A 89 4.25 8.49 0.13
C ARG A 89 3.04 9.13 0.76
N MET A 90 1.90 8.49 0.59
CA MET A 90 0.66 8.85 1.27
C MET A 90 0.19 7.66 2.09
N VAL A 91 0.03 7.87 3.39
CA VAL A 91 -0.58 6.89 4.28
C VAL A 91 -2.06 7.21 4.39
N ASN A 92 -2.89 6.35 3.83
CA ASN A 92 -4.34 6.42 3.95
C ASN A 92 -4.77 5.50 5.09
N ARG A 93 -5.47 6.04 6.09
CA ARG A 93 -5.98 5.32 7.25
C ARG A 93 -7.48 5.19 7.11
N ILE A 94 -8.00 3.96 7.21
CA ILE A 94 -9.44 3.70 7.17
C ILE A 94 -9.87 3.06 8.49
N SER A 95 -10.77 3.75 9.18
CA SER A 95 -11.39 3.25 10.41
C SER A 95 -12.74 2.61 10.07
N ALA A 96 -12.88 1.31 10.25
CA ALA A 96 -14.15 0.60 10.12
C ALA A 96 -14.63 0.14 11.51
N PRO A 97 -15.91 0.33 11.88
CA PRO A 97 -16.42 -0.06 13.20
C PRO A 97 -16.29 -1.56 13.52
N GLU A 98 -16.23 -2.42 12.50
CA GLU A 98 -16.11 -3.87 12.64
C GLU A 98 -14.70 -4.33 13.00
N PHE A 99 -13.70 -3.47 12.79
CA PHE A 99 -12.30 -3.72 13.14
C PHE A 99 -11.89 -2.92 14.38
N GLU A 100 -11.14 -3.57 15.26
CA GLU A 100 -10.59 -2.93 16.46
C GLU A 100 -9.55 -1.86 16.10
N ASP A 101 -8.66 -2.20 15.17
CA ASP A 101 -7.63 -1.31 14.66
C ASP A 101 -7.95 -0.87 13.21
N PRO A 102 -7.56 0.36 12.83
CA PRO A 102 -7.68 0.83 11.45
C PRO A 102 -6.75 0.04 10.51
N TYR A 103 -7.20 -0.21 9.28
CA TYR A 103 -6.31 -0.69 8.23
C TYR A 103 -5.76 0.49 7.41
N HIS A 104 -4.66 0.25 6.69
CA HIS A 104 -3.96 1.30 5.96
C HIS A 104 -3.74 0.93 4.49
N ILE A 105 -3.75 1.94 3.64
CA ILE A 105 -3.31 1.86 2.25
C ILE A 105 -2.16 2.84 2.09
N LEU A 106 -0.95 2.32 1.91
CA LEU A 106 0.26 3.11 1.71
C LEU A 106 0.51 3.21 0.20
N GLN A 107 0.47 4.42 -0.33
CA GLN A 107 0.80 4.70 -1.73
C GLN A 107 2.22 5.28 -1.80
N ILE A 108 3.08 4.76 -2.66
CA ILE A 108 4.48 5.17 -2.82
C ILE A 108 4.70 5.59 -4.27
N ALA A 109 5.10 6.84 -4.46
CA ALA A 109 5.22 7.46 -5.78
C ALA A 109 6.63 7.29 -6.36
N ASP A 110 6.73 7.25 -7.68
CA ASP A 110 8.00 7.10 -8.39
C ASP A 110 8.77 8.43 -8.51
N TYR A 111 9.99 8.37 -9.03
CA TYR A 111 10.80 9.53 -9.41
C TYR A 111 10.10 10.46 -10.41
N ASP A 112 9.57 9.89 -11.49
CA ASP A 112 8.98 10.68 -12.59
C ASP A 112 7.60 11.29 -12.23
N VAL A 113 7.03 10.91 -11.09
CA VAL A 113 5.74 11.40 -10.59
C VAL A 113 5.81 11.63 -9.08
N ASP A 114 5.84 12.90 -8.67
CA ASP A 114 5.86 13.35 -7.26
C ASP A 114 4.47 13.70 -6.70
N SER A 115 3.41 13.13 -7.29
CA SER A 115 2.05 13.62 -7.10
C SER A 115 1.07 12.49 -6.82
N ILE A 116 0.85 12.20 -5.54
CA ILE A 116 -0.27 11.37 -5.07
C ILE A 116 -1.46 12.29 -4.81
N THR A 117 -2.54 12.11 -5.58
CA THR A 117 -3.71 13.01 -5.56
C THR A 117 -4.90 12.33 -4.89
N PRO A 118 -5.31 12.76 -3.68
CA PRO A 118 -6.54 12.30 -3.06
C PRO A 118 -7.75 12.97 -3.74
N PHE A 119 -8.84 12.24 -3.92
CA PHE A 119 -10.04 12.77 -4.59
C PHE A 119 -10.94 13.57 -3.67
N GLU A 120 -10.83 13.36 -2.36
CA GLU A 120 -11.50 14.13 -1.32
C GLU A 120 -10.44 14.70 -0.37
N LEU A 121 -10.47 16.01 -0.15
CA LEU A 121 -9.49 16.72 0.69
C LEU A 121 -9.92 16.72 2.16
N LYS A 122 -11.24 16.60 2.40
CA LYS A 122 -11.78 16.60 3.75
C LYS A 122 -11.39 15.31 4.47
N GLN A 123 -10.86 15.47 5.68
CA GLN A 123 -10.46 14.33 6.50
C GLN A 123 -11.66 13.60 7.12
N ASN A 124 -11.45 12.32 7.43
CA ASN A 124 -12.40 11.44 8.12
C ASN A 124 -13.76 11.33 7.41
N GLN A 125 -13.79 11.32 6.08
CA GLN A 125 -15.02 11.16 5.32
C GLN A 125 -15.45 9.68 5.23
N PRO A 126 -16.76 9.40 5.25
CA PRO A 126 -17.24 8.05 4.97
C PRO A 126 -16.87 7.64 3.54
N CYS A 127 -16.50 6.38 3.37
CA CYS A 127 -16.19 5.80 2.07
C CYS A 127 -16.75 4.38 1.98
N LEU A 128 -17.13 4.00 0.76
CA LEU A 128 -17.69 2.67 0.46
C LEU A 128 -16.63 1.76 -0.13
N GLN A 129 -16.82 0.44 0.04
CA GLN A 129 -16.00 -0.55 -0.65
C GLN A 129 -16.07 -0.33 -2.18
N GLY A 130 -14.92 -0.41 -2.84
CA GLY A 130 -14.78 -0.17 -4.28
C GLY A 130 -14.81 1.30 -4.69
N GLN A 131 -15.08 2.24 -3.77
CA GLN A 131 -15.04 3.68 -4.06
C GLN A 131 -13.62 4.09 -4.46
N ARG A 132 -13.50 4.87 -5.54
CA ARG A 132 -12.22 5.48 -5.92
C ARG A 132 -11.88 6.58 -4.93
N PHE A 133 -10.66 6.59 -4.39
CA PHE A 133 -10.29 7.56 -3.34
C PHE A 133 -9.01 8.34 -3.63
N SER A 134 -8.14 7.83 -4.49
CA SER A 134 -6.85 8.43 -4.78
C SER A 134 -6.32 7.96 -6.14
N GLN A 135 -5.42 8.74 -6.71
CA GLN A 135 -4.63 8.39 -7.88
C GLN A 135 -3.15 8.64 -7.60
N ILE A 136 -2.31 7.76 -8.14
CA ILE A 136 -0.85 7.88 -8.16
C ILE A 136 -0.40 7.58 -9.57
N ARG A 137 0.33 8.46 -10.27
CA ARG A 137 0.66 8.23 -11.70
C ARG A 137 2.00 7.51 -11.84
N TYR A 138 2.11 6.64 -12.84
CA TYR A 138 3.31 5.94 -13.35
C TYR A 138 4.19 5.20 -12.33
N GLY A 139 4.50 3.92 -12.62
CA GLY A 139 5.56 3.15 -11.95
C GLY A 139 5.46 3.14 -10.42
N SER A 140 4.30 2.81 -9.86
CA SER A 140 3.99 3.09 -8.45
C SER A 140 3.74 1.83 -7.63
N GLN A 141 3.87 1.93 -6.31
CA GLN A 141 3.53 0.84 -5.40
C GLN A 141 2.41 1.24 -4.44
N VAL A 142 1.52 0.28 -4.18
CA VAL A 142 0.47 0.38 -3.17
C VAL A 142 0.56 -0.81 -2.24
N ASP A 143 0.68 -0.56 -0.94
CA ASP A 143 0.66 -1.59 0.09
C ASP A 143 -0.65 -1.54 0.87
N LEU A 144 -1.35 -2.66 0.96
CA LEU A 144 -2.46 -2.88 1.88
C LEU A 144 -1.93 -3.46 3.19
N ILE A 145 -2.16 -2.76 4.29
CA ILE A 145 -1.67 -3.14 5.63
C ILE A 145 -2.87 -3.33 6.55
N ILE A 146 -3.11 -4.57 6.97
CA ILE A 146 -4.24 -4.93 7.83
C ILE A 146 -3.70 -5.49 9.16
N PRO A 147 -3.94 -4.80 10.29
CA PRO A 147 -3.59 -5.33 11.61
C PRO A 147 -4.23 -6.70 11.85
N LEU A 148 -3.45 -7.63 12.38
CA LEU A 148 -3.96 -8.92 12.81
C LEU A 148 -4.83 -8.74 14.06
N SER A 149 -5.89 -9.54 14.17
CA SER A 149 -6.81 -9.51 15.30
C SER A 149 -7.11 -10.93 15.78
N GLU A 150 -7.49 -11.06 17.05
CA GLU A 150 -8.02 -12.33 17.58
C GLU A 150 -9.47 -12.59 17.19
N ARG A 151 -10.16 -11.61 16.60
CA ARG A 151 -11.55 -11.78 16.14
C ARG A 151 -11.63 -12.28 14.70
N TRP A 152 -10.62 -11.97 13.89
CA TRP A 152 -10.70 -12.11 12.44
C TRP A 152 -9.53 -12.93 11.90
N GLU A 153 -9.85 -13.91 11.07
CA GLU A 153 -8.93 -14.62 10.20
C GLU A 153 -8.84 -13.87 8.88
N LEU A 154 -7.61 -13.57 8.44
CA LEU A 154 -7.31 -12.92 7.18
C LEU A 154 -6.67 -13.93 6.23
N THR A 155 -7.39 -14.31 5.17
CA THR A 155 -6.89 -15.25 4.17
C THR A 155 -6.66 -14.54 2.84
N PRO A 156 -5.42 -14.42 2.34
CA PRO A 156 -5.19 -13.93 0.98
C PRO A 156 -5.97 -14.76 -0.04
N THR A 157 -6.66 -14.10 -0.96
CA THR A 157 -7.45 -14.75 -2.02
C THR A 157 -6.68 -14.92 -3.32
N GLN A 158 -5.51 -14.28 -3.42
CA GLN A 158 -4.63 -14.31 -4.58
C GLN A 158 -3.30 -14.98 -4.23
N THR A 159 -2.67 -15.60 -5.21
CA THR A 159 -1.27 -16.06 -5.11
C THR A 159 -0.30 -14.90 -5.38
N VAL A 160 0.93 -15.02 -4.86
CA VAL A 160 1.99 -14.05 -5.17
C VAL A 160 2.26 -14.05 -6.67
N HIS A 161 2.57 -12.87 -7.23
CA HIS A 161 2.82 -12.64 -8.66
C HIS A 161 1.59 -12.71 -9.58
N THR A 162 0.39 -12.71 -9.01
CA THR A 162 -0.86 -12.57 -9.76
C THR A 162 -1.12 -11.10 -10.10
N HIS A 163 -1.46 -10.82 -11.36
CA HIS A 163 -1.99 -9.51 -11.77
C HIS A 163 -3.41 -9.35 -11.23
N VAL A 164 -3.73 -8.15 -10.70
CA VAL A 164 -5.00 -7.88 -10.02
C VAL A 164 -5.59 -6.54 -10.47
N GLU A 165 -6.91 -6.48 -10.55
CA GLU A 165 -7.66 -5.30 -10.94
C GLU A 165 -8.43 -4.67 -9.76
N ALA A 166 -8.19 -3.38 -9.53
CA ALA A 166 -8.82 -2.65 -8.43
C ALA A 166 -10.34 -2.60 -8.56
N GLY A 167 -11.04 -3.13 -7.55
CA GLY A 167 -12.51 -3.16 -7.48
C GLY A 167 -13.15 -4.35 -8.18
N ILE A 168 -12.34 -5.27 -8.72
CA ILE A 168 -12.80 -6.53 -9.31
C ILE A 168 -12.24 -7.70 -8.50
N ASP A 169 -10.91 -7.76 -8.35
CA ASP A 169 -10.26 -8.87 -7.70
C ASP A 169 -10.21 -8.68 -6.18
N PRO A 170 -10.77 -9.62 -5.38
CA PRO A 170 -10.58 -9.60 -3.94
C PRO A 170 -9.12 -9.91 -3.61
N LEU A 171 -8.59 -9.26 -2.58
CA LEU A 171 -7.21 -9.49 -2.09
C LEU A 171 -7.17 -10.33 -0.82
N VAL A 172 -8.15 -10.16 0.07
CA VAL A 172 -8.22 -10.81 1.38
C VAL A 172 -9.67 -11.17 1.70
N ALA A 173 -9.89 -12.43 2.06
CA ALA A 173 -11.12 -12.87 2.71
C ALA A 173 -10.98 -12.67 4.22
N VAL A 174 -11.99 -12.05 4.82
CA VAL A 174 -12.06 -11.79 6.27
C VAL A 174 -13.16 -12.65 6.86
N ARG A 175 -12.82 -13.52 7.82
CA ARG A 175 -13.77 -14.43 8.49
C ARG A 175 -13.62 -14.35 10.00
N PRO A 176 -14.69 -14.52 10.79
CA PRO A 176 -14.54 -14.64 12.24
C PRO A 176 -13.64 -15.84 12.58
N LYS A 177 -12.70 -15.67 13.52
CA LYS A 177 -11.99 -16.82 14.11
C LYS A 177 -12.99 -17.62 14.95
N GLN A 178 -12.95 -18.95 14.81
CA GLN A 178 -13.71 -19.89 15.63
C GLN A 178 -13.04 -20.11 16.98
#